data_AF-A0A7C1A859-F1
#
_entry.id   AF-A0A7C1A859-F1
#
_cell.length_a   1.000
_cell.length_b   1.000
_cell.length_c   1.000
_cell.angle_alpha   90.00
_cell.angle_beta   90.00
_cell.angle_gamma   90.00
#
_symmetry.space_group_name_H-M   'P 1'
#
loop_
_entity.id
_entity.type
_entity.pdbx_description
1 polymer ?
#
loop_
_entity_poly.entity_id
_entity_poly.type
_entity_poly.pdbx_seq_one_letter_code
_entity_poly.pdbx_strand_id
1 'polypeptide(L)'
;MKEFHNYLEFAEEIIEDIDTTVENLGPCKIPSPLKLDPNCFVSEENRVTLRVNYKYLKDNLSKNKEIPSLELAGPRPYIYFDPSKVKAGIVTCGGLCPGINDVIRSIVMTLYYSYKVNKIIGFKYGLQGFISKYGHDVIELSPEIVKDIHT
;
A
#
# COMPACT_ATOMS: atom_id res chain seq x y z
N MET A 1 6.73 -0.53 32.97
CA MET A 1 7.32 -1.34 31.89
C MET A 1 6.97 -2.79 32.22
N LYS A 2 6.25 -3.52 31.35
CA LYS A 2 5.98 -4.94 31.61
C LYS A 2 7.30 -5.71 31.45
N GLU A 3 7.65 -6.53 32.43
CA GLU A 3 8.78 -7.45 32.31
C GLU A 3 8.35 -8.63 31.45
N PHE A 4 9.12 -8.91 30.39
CA PHE A 4 8.91 -10.05 29.53
C PHE A 4 9.86 -11.17 29.95
N HIS A 5 9.32 -12.32 30.34
CA HIS A 5 10.06 -13.45 30.89
C HIS A 5 10.52 -14.46 29.83
N ASN A 6 10.09 -14.32 28.56
CA ASN A 6 10.68 -15.06 27.44
C ASN A 6 10.51 -14.32 26.09
N TYR A 7 11.30 -14.72 25.08
CA TYR A 7 11.27 -14.16 23.73
C TYR A 7 9.94 -14.37 22.97
N LEU A 8 9.10 -15.33 23.39
CA LEU A 8 7.81 -15.62 22.78
C LEU A 8 6.70 -14.67 23.24
N GLU A 9 6.84 -14.04 24.41
CA GLU A 9 5.85 -13.06 24.90
C GLU A 9 5.77 -11.83 24.00
N PHE A 10 6.87 -11.45 23.32
CA PHE A 10 6.87 -10.38 22.32
C PHE A 10 6.02 -10.75 21.08
N ALA A 11 5.97 -12.03 20.71
CA ALA A 11 5.12 -12.52 19.61
C ALA A 11 3.62 -12.56 19.97
N GLU A 12 3.27 -12.27 21.23
CA GLU A 12 1.91 -12.32 21.76
C GLU A 12 1.36 -10.95 22.21
N GLU A 13 2.06 -9.84 21.91
CA GLU A 13 1.72 -8.47 22.37
C GLU A 13 0.40 -7.90 21.82
N ILE A 14 -0.22 -8.51 20.82
CA ILE A 14 -1.51 -8.07 20.29
C ILE A 14 -2.64 -8.58 21.19
N ILE A 15 -2.74 -8.05 22.41
CA ILE A 15 -3.61 -8.57 23.47
C ILE A 15 -5.11 -8.37 23.17
N GLU A 16 -5.44 -7.48 22.24
CA GLU A 16 -6.81 -7.08 21.90
C GLU A 16 -7.24 -7.61 20.53
N ASP A 17 -8.55 -7.81 20.34
CA ASP A 17 -9.13 -8.07 19.03
C ASP A 17 -8.98 -6.81 18.16
N ILE A 18 -8.06 -6.87 17.18
CA ILE A 18 -7.79 -5.75 16.27
C ILE A 18 -8.62 -5.92 15.00
N ASP A 19 -9.39 -4.89 14.67
CA ASP A 19 -9.98 -4.75 13.34
C ASP A 19 -8.87 -4.46 12.31
N THR A 20 -8.77 -5.36 11.34
CA THR A 20 -7.74 -5.37 10.30
C THR A 20 -8.35 -5.24 8.91
N THR A 21 -9.61 -4.82 8.84
CA THR A 21 -10.31 -4.58 7.57
C THR A 21 -9.76 -3.34 6.87
N VAL A 22 -9.53 -3.46 5.56
CA VAL A 22 -9.12 -2.32 4.73
C VAL A 22 -10.36 -1.64 4.16
N GLU A 23 -10.48 -0.33 4.37
CA GLU A 23 -11.57 0.45 3.79
C GLU A 23 -11.51 0.43 2.26
N ASN A 24 -12.69 0.37 1.62
CA ASN A 24 -12.82 0.36 0.17
C ASN A 24 -13.71 1.51 -0.30
N LEU A 25 -13.43 2.04 -1.50
CA LEU A 25 -14.20 3.13 -2.10
C LEU A 25 -15.54 2.67 -2.72
N GLY A 26 -15.83 1.37 -2.68
CA GLY A 26 -16.98 0.74 -3.31
C GLY A 26 -16.59 -0.42 -4.23
N PRO A 27 -17.53 -0.95 -5.03
CA PRO A 27 -17.28 -2.13 -5.85
C PRO A 27 -16.28 -1.85 -7.00
N CYS A 28 -15.24 -2.68 -7.10
CA CYS A 28 -14.29 -2.68 -8.21
C CYS A 28 -14.93 -3.31 -9.47
N LYS A 29 -15.20 -2.50 -10.49
CA LYS A 29 -15.91 -2.93 -11.71
C LYS A 29 -15.08 -2.81 -12.99
N ILE A 30 -13.94 -2.14 -12.92
CA ILE A 30 -13.08 -1.90 -14.09
C ILE A 30 -12.08 -3.06 -14.19
N PRO A 31 -12.00 -3.78 -15.32
CA PRO A 31 -10.95 -4.79 -15.49
C PRO A 31 -9.57 -4.16 -15.38
N SER A 32 -8.68 -4.81 -14.64
CA SER A 32 -7.30 -4.36 -14.50
C SER A 32 -6.57 -4.40 -15.86
N PRO A 33 -5.79 -3.36 -16.23
CA PRO A 33 -5.04 -3.34 -17.48
C PRO A 33 -3.80 -4.25 -17.45
N LEU A 34 -3.49 -4.84 -16.30
CA LEU A 34 -2.31 -5.66 -16.09
C LEU A 34 -2.40 -6.98 -16.87
N LYS A 35 -1.38 -7.24 -17.70
CA LYS A 35 -1.22 -8.49 -18.45
C LYS A 35 -0.41 -9.49 -17.61
N LEU A 36 -1.03 -9.99 -16.55
CA LEU A 36 -0.42 -10.96 -15.64
C LEU A 36 -1.11 -12.33 -15.77
N ASP A 37 -0.41 -13.38 -15.36
CA ASP A 37 -1.03 -14.68 -15.17
C ASP A 37 -2.15 -14.58 -14.12
N PRO A 38 -3.30 -15.27 -14.28
CA PRO A 38 -4.38 -15.26 -13.29
C PRO A 38 -3.93 -15.57 -11.85
N ASN A 39 -2.89 -16.40 -11.67
CA ASN A 39 -2.37 -16.76 -10.36
C ASN A 39 -1.54 -15.64 -9.69
N CYS A 40 -1.21 -14.57 -10.41
CA CYS A 40 -0.53 -13.40 -9.84
C CYS A 40 -1.50 -12.43 -9.14
N PHE A 41 -2.79 -12.53 -9.43
CA PHE A 41 -3.80 -11.71 -8.76
C PHE A 41 -4.12 -12.26 -7.38
N VAL A 42 -4.30 -11.36 -6.42
CA VAL A 42 -4.66 -11.72 -5.05
C VAL A 42 -6.10 -11.28 -4.78
N SER A 43 -6.72 -11.93 -3.80
CA SER A 43 -8.07 -11.66 -3.31
C SER A 43 -8.03 -11.28 -1.84
N GLU A 44 -9.14 -10.79 -1.34
CA GLU A 44 -9.37 -10.38 0.05
C GLU A 44 -9.28 -11.57 1.01
N GLU A 45 -9.45 -12.80 0.49
CA GLU A 45 -9.26 -14.06 1.20
C GLU A 45 -7.79 -14.45 1.36
N ASN A 46 -6.89 -13.87 0.55
CA ASN A 46 -5.45 -14.06 0.71
C ASN A 46 -4.98 -13.21 1.90
N ARG A 47 -5.13 -13.75 3.10
CA ARG A 47 -4.73 -13.09 4.35
C ARG A 47 -3.50 -13.72 4.97
N VAL A 48 -2.70 -12.91 5.65
CA VAL A 48 -1.51 -13.33 6.41
C VAL A 48 -1.80 -13.17 7.90
N THR A 49 -1.69 -14.26 8.66
CA THR A 49 -1.93 -14.24 10.11
C THR A 49 -0.96 -13.32 10.83
N LEU A 50 -1.45 -12.48 11.73
CA LEU A 50 -0.63 -11.62 12.58
C LEU A 50 0.20 -12.44 13.59
N ARG A 51 -0.34 -13.59 14.01
CA ARG A 51 0.29 -14.50 14.96
C ARG A 51 0.58 -15.83 14.26
N VAL A 52 1.85 -16.22 14.20
CA VAL A 52 2.30 -17.48 13.59
C VAL A 52 2.61 -18.58 14.61
N ASN A 53 2.34 -18.33 15.90
CA ASN A 53 2.56 -19.32 16.95
C ASN A 53 1.63 -20.54 16.75
N TYR A 54 2.23 -21.71 16.60
CA TYR A 54 1.51 -22.96 16.32
C TYR A 54 0.43 -23.30 17.36
N LYS A 55 0.74 -23.15 18.66
CA LYS A 55 -0.20 -23.47 19.74
C LYS A 55 -1.39 -22.52 19.73
N TYR A 56 -1.13 -21.21 19.58
CA TYR A 56 -2.18 -20.19 19.45
C TYR A 56 -3.10 -20.49 18.27
N LEU A 57 -2.55 -20.77 17.09
CA LEU A 57 -3.33 -21.08 15.90
C LEU A 57 -4.18 -22.33 16.11
N LYS A 58 -3.59 -23.41 16.62
CA LYS A 58 -4.31 -24.68 16.89
C LYS A 58 -5.45 -24.49 17.91
N ASP A 59 -5.20 -23.77 18.98
CA ASP A 59 -6.18 -23.54 20.05
C ASP A 59 -7.34 -22.65 19.59
N ASN A 60 -7.11 -21.67 18.72
CA ASN A 60 -8.18 -20.80 18.20
C ASN A 60 -8.95 -21.45 17.06
N LEU A 61 -8.26 -22.16 16.15
CA LEU A 61 -8.91 -22.94 15.09
C LEU A 61 -9.83 -24.02 15.67
N SER A 62 -9.38 -24.74 16.71
CA SER A 62 -10.21 -25.76 17.38
C SER A 62 -11.44 -25.18 18.10
N LYS A 63 -11.43 -23.88 18.39
CA LYS A 63 -12.55 -23.14 19.00
C LYS A 63 -13.39 -22.38 17.97
N ASN A 64 -13.14 -22.56 16.66
CA ASN A 64 -13.77 -21.78 15.58
C ASN A 64 -13.69 -20.27 15.80
N LYS A 65 -12.60 -19.79 16.40
CA LYS A 65 -12.34 -18.36 16.55
C LYS A 65 -11.63 -17.84 15.30
N GLU A 66 -12.01 -16.64 14.89
CA GLU A 66 -11.27 -15.93 13.83
C GLU A 66 -9.83 -15.66 14.27
N ILE A 67 -8.92 -15.77 13.31
CA ILE A 67 -7.51 -15.49 13.52
C ILE A 67 -7.24 -14.07 13.01
N PRO A 68 -6.73 -13.16 13.86
CA PRO A 68 -6.28 -11.85 13.42
C PRO A 68 -5.27 -11.98 12.28
N SER A 69 -5.56 -11.32 11.17
CA SER A 69 -4.80 -11.47 9.93
C SER A 69 -4.86 -10.20 9.12
N LEU A 70 -3.89 -9.95 8.24
CA LEU A 70 -3.82 -8.79 7.36
C LEU A 70 -4.10 -9.20 5.92
N GLU A 71 -4.75 -8.31 5.15
CA GLU A 71 -4.93 -8.51 3.72
C GLU A 71 -3.59 -8.48 2.98
N LEU A 72 -3.39 -9.42 2.05
CA LEU A 72 -2.20 -9.41 1.19
C LEU A 72 -2.32 -8.31 0.14
N ALA A 73 -1.31 -7.43 0.10
CA ALA A 73 -1.17 -6.44 -0.96
C ALA A 73 -0.79 -7.13 -2.28
N GLY A 74 -1.37 -6.67 -3.39
CA GLY A 74 -1.11 -7.24 -4.70
C GLY A 74 -2.08 -6.74 -5.76
N PRO A 75 -1.84 -7.05 -7.04
CA PRO A 75 -2.75 -6.66 -8.11
C PRO A 75 -4.10 -7.37 -7.94
N ARG A 76 -5.18 -6.66 -8.28
CA ARG A 76 -6.55 -7.20 -8.35
C ARG A 76 -6.98 -7.36 -9.81
N PRO A 77 -7.82 -8.36 -10.15
CA PRO A 77 -8.31 -8.54 -11.52
C PRO A 77 -9.30 -7.44 -11.93
N TYR A 78 -9.97 -6.82 -10.94
CA TYR A 78 -10.81 -5.65 -11.11
C TYR A 78 -10.35 -4.53 -10.17
N ILE A 79 -10.39 -3.30 -10.65
CA ILE A 79 -10.00 -2.08 -9.94
C ILE A 79 -11.17 -1.09 -9.88
N TYR A 80 -11.09 -0.15 -8.94
CA TYR A 80 -12.12 0.85 -8.73
C TYR A 80 -12.07 1.98 -9.76
N PHE A 81 -10.86 2.50 -10.03
CA PHE A 81 -10.68 3.62 -10.94
C PHE A 81 -10.49 3.17 -12.39
N ASP A 82 -11.10 3.92 -13.31
CA ASP A 82 -10.76 3.89 -14.73
C ASP A 82 -9.42 4.61 -14.95
N PRO A 83 -8.34 3.90 -15.32
CA PRO A 83 -7.02 4.51 -15.39
C PRO A 83 -6.92 5.69 -16.36
N SER A 84 -7.77 5.74 -17.40
CA SER A 84 -7.81 6.84 -18.36
C SER A 84 -8.30 8.17 -17.77
N LYS A 85 -8.95 8.12 -16.60
CA LYS A 85 -9.52 9.29 -15.90
C LYS A 85 -8.76 9.63 -14.63
N VAL A 86 -7.79 8.81 -14.23
CA VAL A 86 -7.01 9.02 -13.01
C VAL A 86 -6.05 10.19 -13.19
N LYS A 87 -6.01 11.05 -12.17
CA LYS A 87 -4.91 12.00 -11.95
C LYS A 87 -4.25 11.62 -10.62
N ALA A 88 -3.00 11.21 -10.65
CA ALA A 88 -2.28 10.78 -9.47
C ALA A 88 -1.45 11.93 -8.89
N GLY A 89 -1.57 12.15 -7.58
CA GLY A 89 -0.75 13.10 -6.83
C GLY A 89 0.26 12.37 -5.95
N ILE A 90 1.52 12.80 -5.96
CA ILE A 90 2.59 12.25 -5.12
C ILE A 90 3.15 13.39 -4.26
N VAL A 91 3.26 13.14 -2.96
CA VAL A 91 3.86 14.06 -1.99
C VAL A 91 4.71 13.28 -1.01
N THR A 92 5.84 13.85 -0.62
CA THR A 92 6.72 13.32 0.42
C THR A 92 6.69 14.26 1.62
N CYS A 93 6.44 13.73 2.82
CA CYS A 93 6.28 14.53 4.03
C CYS A 93 7.26 14.06 5.12
N GLY A 94 7.58 14.96 6.05
CA GLY A 94 8.51 14.69 7.15
C GLY A 94 9.98 14.87 6.76
N GLY A 95 10.87 14.20 7.51
CA GLY A 95 12.30 14.21 7.25
C GLY A 95 12.67 13.40 6.01
N LEU A 96 13.82 13.72 5.41
CA LEU A 96 14.37 12.95 4.30
C LEU A 96 14.93 11.62 4.80
N CYS A 97 14.64 10.55 4.05
CA CYS A 97 15.16 9.21 4.29
C CYS A 97 15.73 8.65 2.98
N PRO A 98 16.86 7.92 3.01
CA PRO A 98 17.36 7.21 1.82
C PRO A 98 16.27 6.31 1.19
N GLY A 99 16.19 6.30 -0.15
CA GLY A 99 15.23 5.49 -0.90
C GLY A 99 13.91 6.20 -1.26
N ILE A 100 13.69 7.44 -0.81
CA ILE A 100 12.45 8.16 -1.15
C ILE A 100 12.29 8.39 -2.66
N ASN A 101 13.40 8.60 -3.36
CA ASN A 101 13.39 8.80 -4.79
C ASN A 101 13.13 7.49 -5.56
N ASP A 102 13.60 6.34 -5.06
CA ASP A 102 13.23 5.03 -5.58
C ASP A 102 11.72 4.80 -5.48
N VAL A 103 11.11 5.19 -4.36
CA VAL A 103 9.65 5.09 -4.15
C VAL A 103 8.92 5.97 -5.17
N ILE A 104 9.29 7.25 -5.32
CA ILE A 104 8.67 8.15 -6.30
C ILE A 104 8.79 7.56 -7.71
N ARG A 105 9.99 7.13 -8.10
CA ARG A 105 10.25 6.56 -9.41
C ARG A 105 9.41 5.31 -9.66
N SER A 106 9.38 4.38 -8.70
CA SER A 106 8.61 3.12 -8.83
C SER A 106 7.11 3.37 -9.00
N ILE A 107 6.54 4.32 -8.25
CA ILE A 107 5.14 4.72 -8.37
C ILE A 107 4.87 5.30 -9.76
N VAL A 108 5.69 6.25 -10.22
CA VAL A 108 5.52 6.90 -11.54
C VAL A 108 5.63 5.88 -12.67
N MET A 109 6.64 5.01 -12.64
CA MET A 109 6.85 3.97 -13.65
C MET A 109 5.67 2.99 -13.69
N THR A 110 5.16 2.56 -12.54
CA THR A 110 4.02 1.64 -12.44
C THR A 110 2.73 2.28 -12.96
N LEU A 111 2.42 3.50 -12.52
CA LEU A 111 1.25 4.25 -12.98
C LEU A 111 1.28 4.45 -14.50
N TYR A 112 2.43 4.85 -15.05
CA TYR A 112 2.57 5.15 -16.46
C TYR A 112 2.60 3.88 -17.33
N TYR A 113 3.50 2.94 -17.06
CA TYR A 113 3.68 1.78 -17.95
C TYR A 113 2.66 0.68 -17.71
N SER A 114 2.32 0.38 -16.46
CA SER A 114 1.40 -0.72 -16.14
C SER A 114 -0.05 -0.30 -16.22
N TYR A 115 -0.40 0.88 -15.69
CA TYR A 115 -1.79 1.35 -15.63
C TYR A 115 -2.15 2.40 -16.69
N LYS A 116 -1.19 2.91 -17.47
CA LYS A 116 -1.43 3.93 -18.52
C LYS A 116 -2.01 5.25 -18.01
N VAL A 117 -1.76 5.58 -16.74
CA VAL A 117 -2.09 6.88 -16.17
C VAL A 117 -1.15 7.93 -16.77
N ASN A 118 -1.72 8.94 -17.40
CA ASN A 118 -0.96 9.95 -18.14
C ASN A 118 -0.80 11.29 -17.39
N LYS A 119 -1.52 11.49 -16.28
CA LYS A 119 -1.42 12.70 -15.47
C LYS A 119 -0.96 12.35 -14.05
N ILE A 120 0.33 12.54 -13.80
CA ILE A 120 0.97 12.28 -12.51
C ILE A 120 1.63 13.58 -12.05
N ILE A 121 1.34 14.00 -10.82
CA ILE A 121 1.67 15.33 -10.30
C ILE A 121 2.47 15.17 -9.00
N GLY A 122 3.64 15.78 -8.93
CA GLY A 122 4.46 15.89 -7.72
C GLY A 122 4.20 17.21 -7.01
N PHE A 123 3.85 17.14 -5.73
CA PHE A 123 3.70 18.30 -4.86
C PHE A 123 4.99 18.56 -4.08
N LYS A 124 5.55 19.77 -4.24
CA LYS A 124 6.80 20.16 -3.57
C LYS A 124 6.57 20.51 -2.10
N TYR A 125 7.59 20.27 -1.28
CA TYR A 125 7.67 20.72 0.11
C TYR A 125 6.57 20.15 1.04
N GLY A 126 6.22 18.88 0.84
CA GLY A 126 5.25 18.18 1.68
C GLY A 126 3.83 18.75 1.54
N LEU A 127 3.08 18.73 2.64
CA LEU A 127 1.68 19.20 2.64
C LEU A 127 1.54 20.68 2.27
N GLN A 128 2.60 21.50 2.42
CA GLN A 128 2.58 22.90 1.99
C GLN A 128 2.37 23.03 0.48
N GLY A 129 2.80 22.06 -0.32
CA GLY A 129 2.61 22.04 -1.77
C GLY A 129 1.15 22.02 -2.21
N PHE A 130 0.22 21.62 -1.34
CA PHE A 130 -1.22 21.65 -1.63
C PHE A 130 -1.89 22.99 -1.31
N ILE A 131 -1.23 23.84 -0.53
CA ILE A 131 -1.86 25.02 0.04
C ILE A 131 -1.48 26.24 -0.82
N SER A 132 -2.48 26.76 -1.55
CA SER A 132 -2.32 27.86 -2.52
C SER A 132 -1.59 29.09 -1.99
N LYS A 133 -1.75 29.42 -0.71
CA LYS A 133 -1.10 30.58 -0.06
C LYS A 133 0.43 30.55 -0.11
N TYR A 134 1.05 29.37 -0.24
CA TYR A 134 2.51 29.25 -0.33
C TYR A 134 3.02 29.38 -1.77
N GLY A 135 2.14 29.38 -2.77
CA GLY A 135 2.51 29.65 -4.16
C GLY A 135 3.49 28.66 -4.78
N HIS A 136 3.52 27.41 -4.30
CA HIS A 136 4.39 26.38 -4.86
C HIS A 136 3.81 25.82 -6.16
N ASP A 137 4.61 25.82 -7.22
CA ASP A 137 4.25 25.09 -8.43
C ASP A 137 4.21 23.58 -8.19
N VAL A 138 3.37 22.89 -8.96
CA VAL A 138 3.39 21.43 -9.05
C VAL A 138 4.32 20.99 -10.18
N ILE A 139 4.87 19.78 -10.07
CA ILE A 139 5.70 19.17 -11.10
C ILE A 139 4.88 18.10 -11.82
N GLU A 140 4.85 18.11 -13.13
CA GLU A 140 4.32 16.96 -13.89
C GLU A 140 5.39 15.87 -13.91
N LEU A 141 5.09 14.71 -13.32
CA LEU A 141 6.01 13.59 -13.23
C LEU A 141 5.81 12.67 -14.43
N SER A 142 6.91 12.33 -15.09
CA SER A 142 6.95 11.41 -16.22
C SER A 142 8.11 10.43 -16.04
N PRO A 143 8.11 9.28 -16.75
CA PRO A 143 9.23 8.34 -16.73
C PRO A 143 10.59 9.01 -16.95
N GLU A 144 10.66 10.01 -17.84
CA GLU A 144 11.91 10.70 -18.13
C GLU A 144 12.37 11.62 -17.01
N ILE A 145 11.44 12.28 -16.33
CA ILE A 145 11.77 13.14 -15.18
C ILE A 145 12.26 12.32 -13.99
N VAL A 146 11.72 11.12 -13.78
CA VAL A 146 12.09 10.27 -12.63
C VAL A 146 13.16 9.22 -12.96
N LYS A 147 13.66 9.18 -14.20
CA LYS A 147 14.53 8.09 -14.67
C LYS A 147 15.74 7.89 -13.76
N ASP A 148 16.42 8.99 -13.42
CA ASP A 148 17.73 9.00 -12.76
C ASP A 148 17.71 9.62 -11.36
N ILE A 149 16.53 9.87 -10.76
CA ILE A 149 16.46 10.51 -9.43
C ILE A 149 16.89 9.61 -8.26
N HIS A 150 17.13 8.33 -8.54
CA HIS A 150 17.40 7.27 -7.55
C HIS A 150 18.90 6.99 -7.35
N THR A 151 19.78 7.73 -8.05
CA THR A 151 21.23 7.60 -7.97
C THR A 151 21.85 8.54 -6.96
#